data_AF-A0A263BRW5-F1
#
_entry.id   AF-A0A263BRW5-F1
#
_cell.length_a   1.000
_cell.length_b   1.000
_cell.length_c   1.000
_cell.angle_alpha   90.00
_cell.angle_beta   90.00
_cell.angle_gamma   90.00
#
_symmetry.space_group_name_H-M   'P 1'
#
loop_
_entity.id
_entity.type
_entity.pdbx_description
1 polymer ?
#
loop_
_entity_poly.entity_id
_entity_poly.type
_entity_poly.pdbx_seq_one_letter_code
_entity_poly.pdbx_strand_id
1 'polypeptide(L)'
;MALTIYYFRCDCGWQEEWISLISKRKRTIYQKLEKELQLATNHHALNEWRSVYHRFVNGEILEEEIKCRKSLVICTHCKHSAEQIVIYDKKLDKPIHAVLCNNCGIDDVQIFHNPMQLPCPVCKQVVKRRETP
;
A
#
# COMPACT_ATOMS: atom_id res chain seq x y z
N MET A 1 -1.69 11.20 4.94
CA MET A 1 -0.58 10.96 3.99
C MET A 1 -1.19 10.38 2.72
N ALA A 2 -0.92 10.94 1.53
CA ALA A 2 -1.55 10.46 0.30
C ALA A 2 -0.84 9.19 -0.23
N LEU A 3 -1.60 8.11 -0.37
CA LEU A 3 -1.23 6.94 -1.17
C LEU A 3 -1.41 7.32 -2.65
N THR A 4 -0.43 7.03 -3.49
CA THR A 4 -0.54 7.27 -4.94
C THR A 4 -0.38 5.95 -5.69
N ILE A 5 -1.32 5.68 -6.60
CA ILE A 5 -1.32 4.53 -7.50
C ILE A 5 -0.76 4.98 -8.85
N TYR A 6 0.11 4.14 -9.42
CA TYR A 6 0.77 4.39 -10.69
C TYR A 6 0.50 3.23 -11.64
N TYR A 7 0.16 3.58 -12.88
CA TYR A 7 -0.19 2.63 -13.92
C TYR A 7 0.86 2.64 -15.03
N PHE A 8 1.29 1.46 -15.45
CA PHE A 8 2.11 1.26 -16.64
C PHE A 8 1.30 0.45 -17.63
N ARG A 9 1.17 0.95 -18.86
CA ARG A 9 0.46 0.27 -19.94
C ARG A 9 1.30 0.30 -21.21
N CYS A 10 1.61 -0.88 -21.72
CA CYS A 10 2.28 -1.05 -23.00
C CYS A 10 1.26 -1.29 -24.12
N ASP A 11 1.59 -0.88 -25.35
CA ASP A 11 0.74 -1.10 -26.53
C ASP A 11 0.61 -2.58 -26.88
N CYS A 12 1.54 -3.43 -26.45
CA CYS A 12 1.44 -4.89 -26.59
C CYS A 12 0.42 -5.55 -25.64
N GLY A 13 -0.29 -4.77 -24.81
CA GLY A 13 -1.33 -5.25 -23.91
C GLY A 13 -0.87 -5.56 -22.48
N TRP A 14 0.44 -5.51 -22.20
CA TRP A 14 0.94 -5.65 -20.83
C TRP A 14 0.58 -4.44 -19.97
N GLN A 15 0.13 -4.70 -18.74
CA GLN A 15 -0.19 -3.68 -17.74
C GLN A 15 0.31 -4.08 -16.34
N GLU A 16 0.71 -3.09 -15.55
CA GLU A 16 1.13 -3.28 -14.17
C GLU A 16 0.78 -2.06 -13.32
N GLU A 17 0.36 -2.31 -12.08
CA GLU A 17 -0.04 -1.31 -11.10
C GLU A 17 0.95 -1.30 -9.93
N TRP A 18 1.31 -0.12 -9.45
CA TRP A 18 2.24 0.06 -8.35
C TRP A 18 1.76 1.11 -7.35
N ILE A 19 2.05 0.91 -6.06
CA ILE A 19 1.65 1.81 -4.97
C ILE A 19 2.92 2.34 -4.28
N SER A 20 2.96 3.64 -3.94
CA SER A 20 4.05 4.21 -3.12
C SER A 20 3.54 4.87 -1.83
N LEU A 21 4.34 4.77 -0.77
CA LEU A 21 4.08 5.33 0.56
C LEU A 21 5.40 5.87 1.14
N ILE A 22 5.46 7.14 1.58
CA ILE A 22 6.66 7.73 2.20
C ILE A 22 6.64 7.50 3.72
N SER A 23 7.47 6.62 4.27
CA SER A 23 7.65 6.47 5.72
C SER A 23 9.10 6.17 6.10
N LYS A 24 9.61 6.83 7.16
CA LYS A 24 10.98 6.71 7.69
C LYS A 24 11.05 6.13 9.11
N ARG A 25 10.04 5.39 9.58
CA ARG A 25 10.08 4.75 10.92
C ARG A 25 9.39 3.40 10.92
N LYS A 26 10.10 2.39 11.46
CA LYS A 26 9.57 1.08 11.86
C LYS A 26 8.35 1.24 12.75
N ARG A 27 7.20 0.74 12.29
CA ARG A 27 5.95 0.72 13.04
C ARG A 27 5.23 -0.61 12.83
N THR A 28 4.56 -1.08 13.87
CA THR A 28 3.58 -2.17 13.76
C THR A 28 2.23 -1.61 13.28
N ILE A 29 1.30 -2.48 12.87
CA ILE A 29 -0.08 -2.10 12.50
C ILE A 29 -0.72 -1.26 13.60
N TYR A 30 -0.63 -1.76 14.83
CA TYR A 30 -1.17 -1.12 16.03
C TYR A 30 -0.65 0.32 16.19
N GLN A 31 0.68 0.49 16.15
CA GLN A 31 1.32 1.80 16.28
C GLN A 31 0.96 2.76 15.15
N LYS A 32 0.71 2.24 13.94
CA LYS A 32 0.26 3.03 12.80
C LYS A 32 -1.17 3.51 13.00
N LEU A 33 -2.08 2.61 13.39
CA LEU A 33 -3.48 2.94 13.62
C LEU A 33 -3.65 3.94 14.78
N GLU A 34 -2.97 3.76 15.90
CA GLU A 34 -2.99 4.71 17.02
C GLU A 34 -2.54 6.11 16.58
N LYS A 35 -1.52 6.20 15.73
CA LYS A 35 -1.03 7.48 15.22
C LYS A 35 -2.04 8.15 14.29
N GLU A 36 -2.65 7.42 13.36
CA GLU A 36 -3.65 7.99 12.45
C GLU A 36 -4.90 8.43 13.20
N LEU A 37 -5.30 7.71 14.26
CA LEU A 37 -6.33 8.14 15.22
C LEU A 37 -5.97 9.48 15.87
N GLN A 38 -4.72 9.66 16.31
CA GLN A 38 -4.26 10.91 16.93
C GLN A 38 -4.15 12.07 15.93
N LEU A 39 -3.86 11.78 14.66
CA LEU A 39 -3.72 12.79 13.60
C LEU A 39 -5.04 13.19 12.94
N ALA A 40 -6.11 12.42 13.14
CA ALA A 40 -7.41 12.67 12.55
C ALA A 40 -8.03 13.96 13.12
N THR A 41 -8.21 14.96 12.25
CA THR A 41 -8.71 16.29 12.65
C THR A 41 -10.21 16.44 12.49
N ASN A 42 -10.86 15.61 11.67
CA ASN A 42 -12.30 15.66 11.43
C ASN A 42 -13.01 14.41 11.96
N HIS A 43 -14.30 14.57 12.26
CA HIS A 43 -15.08 13.54 12.94
C HIS A 43 -15.32 12.29 12.07
N HIS A 44 -15.38 12.46 10.75
CA HIS A 44 -15.54 11.37 9.79
C HIS A 44 -14.31 10.46 9.78
N ALA A 45 -13.14 11.03 9.52
CA ALA A 45 -11.87 10.32 9.53
C ALA A 45 -11.61 9.67 10.88
N LEU A 46 -11.88 10.36 11.99
CA LEU A 46 -11.75 9.78 13.33
C LEU A 46 -12.63 8.53 13.52
N ASN A 47 -13.88 8.57 13.05
CA ASN A 47 -14.79 7.43 13.14
C ASN A 47 -14.36 6.26 12.24
N GLU A 48 -13.88 6.55 11.03
CA GLU A 48 -13.31 5.55 10.12
C GLU A 48 -12.10 4.85 10.76
N TRP A 49 -11.16 5.63 11.31
CA TRP A 49 -9.99 5.08 11.98
C TRP A 49 -10.34 4.25 13.22
N ARG A 50 -11.33 4.69 14.01
CA ARG A 50 -11.82 3.92 15.16
C ARG A 50 -12.43 2.61 14.73
N SER A 51 -13.21 2.60 13.64
CA SER A 51 -13.82 1.38 13.12
C SER A 51 -12.76 0.36 12.69
N VAL A 52 -11.76 0.79 11.91
CA VAL A 52 -10.66 -0.10 11.47
C VAL A 52 -9.85 -0.62 12.66
N TYR A 53 -9.56 0.24 13.63
CA TYR A 53 -8.82 -0.14 14.84
C TYR A 53 -9.58 -1.16 15.70
N HIS A 54 -10.87 -0.93 15.94
CA HIS A 54 -11.70 -1.89 16.68
C HIS A 54 -11.77 -3.24 15.97
N ARG A 55 -12.03 -3.24 14.67
CA ARG A 55 -12.09 -4.48 13.88
C ARG A 55 -10.76 -5.22 13.88
N PHE A 56 -9.63 -4.50 13.82
CA PHE A 56 -8.30 -5.10 13.93
C PHE A 56 -8.06 -5.75 15.30
N VAL A 57 -8.32 -5.01 16.39
CA VAL A 57 -8.11 -5.51 17.77
C VAL A 57 -9.01 -6.70 18.09
N ASN A 58 -10.22 -6.73 17.53
CA ASN A 58 -11.18 -7.82 17.71
C ASN A 58 -10.99 -9.00 16.73
N GLY A 59 -10.05 -8.91 15.77
CA GLY A 59 -9.87 -9.94 14.75
C GLY A 59 -11.01 -10.03 13.72
N GLU A 60 -11.81 -8.98 13.59
CA GLU A 60 -12.99 -8.88 12.70
C GLU A 60 -12.65 -8.31 11.31
N ILE A 61 -11.36 -8.13 10.99
CA ILE A 61 -10.94 -7.89 9.61
C ILE A 61 -11.06 -9.21 8.88
N LEU A 62 -11.96 -9.26 7.89
CA LEU A 62 -12.19 -10.47 7.11
C LEU A 62 -11.01 -10.69 6.16
N GLU A 63 -10.64 -11.95 5.89
CA GLU A 63 -9.53 -12.28 4.99
C GLU A 63 -9.66 -11.62 3.60
N GLU A 64 -10.90 -11.46 3.13
CA GLU A 64 -11.27 -10.81 1.86
C GLU A 64 -10.96 -9.30 1.80
N GLU A 65 -10.83 -8.64 2.94
CA GLU A 65 -10.41 -7.24 3.06
C GLU A 65 -8.88 -7.11 3.16
N ILE A 66 -8.16 -8.23 3.25
CA ILE A 66 -6.69 -8.29 3.30
C ILE A 66 -6.20 -8.79 1.94
N LYS A 67 -5.52 -7.91 1.19
CA LYS A 67 -4.95 -8.29 -0.11
C LYS A 67 -3.43 -8.13 -0.09
N CYS A 68 -2.74 -9.15 -0.59
CA CYS A 68 -1.32 -9.03 -0.90
C CYS A 68 -1.14 -8.40 -2.28
N ARG A 69 -0.26 -7.41 -2.36
CA ARG A 69 0.07 -6.66 -3.58
C ARG A 69 1.57 -6.48 -3.70
N LYS A 70 2.10 -6.60 -4.92
CA LYS A 70 3.48 -6.19 -5.21
C LYS A 70 3.60 -4.67 -5.10
N SER A 71 4.73 -4.21 -4.59
CA SER A 71 4.99 -2.81 -4.21
C SER A 71 6.40 -2.41 -4.65
N LEU A 72 6.61 -1.12 -4.96
CA LEU A 72 7.91 -0.53 -5.34
C LEU A 72 8.88 -0.41 -4.16
N VAL A 73 8.48 -0.96 -3.03
CA VAL A 73 9.09 -0.68 -1.75
C VAL A 73 9.54 -2.02 -1.19
N ILE A 74 10.85 -2.21 -1.12
CA ILE A 74 11.43 -3.39 -0.49
C ILE A 74 11.38 -3.15 1.01
N CYS A 75 10.86 -4.12 1.75
CA CYS A 75 10.94 -4.07 3.20
C CYS A 75 12.41 -3.90 3.63
N THR A 76 12.73 -2.82 4.34
CA THR A 76 14.09 -2.55 4.85
C THR A 76 14.55 -3.61 5.84
N HIS A 77 13.60 -4.26 6.52
CA HIS A 77 13.87 -5.25 7.54
C HIS A 77 14.23 -6.61 6.95
N CYS A 78 13.33 -7.18 6.14
CA CYS A 78 13.57 -8.50 5.56
C CYS A 78 14.32 -8.45 4.24
N LYS A 79 14.43 -7.31 3.55
CA LYS A 79 15.08 -7.08 2.24
C LYS A 79 14.60 -7.95 1.06
N HIS A 80 13.66 -8.86 1.29
CA HIS A 80 13.25 -9.86 0.31
C HIS A 80 11.81 -9.67 -0.20
N SER A 81 10.95 -8.97 0.55
CA SER A 81 9.55 -8.81 0.16
C SER A 81 9.33 -7.50 -0.58
N ALA A 82 9.03 -7.61 -1.88
CA ALA A 82 8.34 -6.58 -2.63
C ALA A 82 6.81 -6.67 -2.43
N GLU A 83 6.31 -7.77 -1.85
CA GLU A 83 4.90 -7.93 -1.55
C GLU A 83 4.53 -7.27 -0.23
N GLN A 84 3.38 -6.61 -0.25
CA GLN A 84 2.82 -5.90 0.89
C GLN A 84 1.39 -6.36 1.13
N ILE A 85 1.07 -6.55 2.40
CA ILE A 85 -0.29 -6.70 2.88
C ILE A 85 -0.93 -5.32 2.87
N VAL A 86 -2.12 -5.22 2.28
CA VAL A 86 -2.90 -4.00 2.15
C VAL A 86 -4.34 -4.27 2.59
N ILE A 87 -4.90 -3.39 3.41
CA ILE A 87 -6.30 -3.47 3.84
C ILE A 87 -7.15 -2.63 2.88
N TYR A 88 -8.18 -3.28 2.31
CA TYR A 88 -9.08 -2.72 1.32
C TYR A 88 -10.48 -2.51 1.88
N ASP A 89 -11.14 -1.48 1.37
CA ASP A 89 -12.61 -1.39 1.45
C ASP A 89 -13.20 -2.35 0.43
N LYS A 90 -13.95 -3.35 0.90
CA LYS A 90 -14.60 -4.35 0.04
C LYS A 90 -15.59 -3.74 -0.96
N LYS A 91 -16.31 -2.68 -0.59
CA LYS A 91 -17.35 -2.04 -1.42
C LYS A 91 -16.76 -1.15 -2.50
N LEU A 92 -15.67 -0.46 -2.18
CA LEU A 92 -15.04 0.50 -3.08
C LEU A 92 -13.82 -0.06 -3.84
N ASP A 93 -13.37 -1.26 -3.47
CA ASP A 93 -12.13 -1.90 -3.93
C ASP A 93 -10.91 -0.97 -3.88
N LYS A 94 -10.86 -0.10 -2.87
CA LYS A 94 -9.79 0.89 -2.68
C LYS A 94 -8.93 0.53 -1.48
N PRO A 95 -7.60 0.73 -1.56
CA PRO A 95 -6.74 0.56 -0.41
C PRO A 95 -7.08 1.64 0.60
N ILE A 96 -7.60 1.23 1.74
CA ILE A 96 -8.01 2.18 2.79
C ILE A 96 -6.96 2.30 3.86
N HIS A 97 -6.15 1.25 4.11
CA HIS A 97 -5.12 1.36 5.12
C HIS A 97 -4.07 0.24 5.13
N ALA A 98 -3.02 0.45 5.93
CA ALA A 98 -1.91 -0.47 6.24
C ALA A 98 -1.25 -1.15 5.02
N VAL A 99 -0.15 -0.56 4.53
CA VAL A 99 0.85 -1.28 3.73
C VAL A 99 1.89 -1.84 4.69
N LEU A 100 2.04 -3.17 4.73
CA LEU A 100 3.03 -3.86 5.57
C LEU A 100 3.75 -4.90 4.75
N CYS A 101 5.00 -5.19 5.09
CA CYS A 101 5.72 -6.29 4.47
C CYS A 101 4.93 -7.61 4.64
N ASN A 102 4.65 -8.31 3.54
CA ASN A 102 3.99 -9.62 3.57
C ASN A 102 4.78 -10.65 4.39
N ASN A 103 6.11 -10.58 4.33
CA ASN A 103 6.97 -11.55 4.99
C ASN A 103 7.19 -11.30 6.50
N CYS A 104 7.25 -10.04 6.94
CA CYS A 104 7.61 -9.73 8.33
C CYS A 104 6.62 -8.83 9.06
N GLY A 105 5.54 -8.37 8.41
CA GLY A 105 4.47 -7.58 9.02
C GLY A 105 4.88 -6.16 9.47
N ILE A 106 6.05 -5.67 9.06
CA ILE A 106 6.58 -4.35 9.48
C ILE A 106 6.27 -3.29 8.42
N ASP A 107 5.83 -2.11 8.88
CA ASP A 107 5.70 -0.86 8.12
C ASP A 107 7.05 -0.13 8.03
N ASP A 108 8.05 -0.78 7.45
CA ASP A 108 9.36 -0.21 7.19
C ASP A 108 9.80 -0.64 5.80
N VAL A 109 9.69 0.31 4.88
CA VAL A 109 9.77 0.05 3.46
C VAL A 109 10.69 1.11 2.85
N GLN A 110 11.75 0.67 2.17
CA GLN A 110 12.70 1.56 1.53
C GLN A 110 12.14 1.90 0.15
N ILE A 111 11.79 3.18 -0.03
CA ILE A 111 11.37 3.68 -1.34
C ILE A 111 12.58 3.62 -2.26
N PHE A 112 12.56 2.64 -3.17
CA PHE A 112 13.26 2.83 -4.41
C PHE A 112 12.50 3.90 -5.17
N HIS A 113 13.21 4.91 -5.65
CA HIS A 113 12.62 5.99 -6.44
C HIS A 113 11.62 5.41 -7.43
N ASN A 114 10.40 5.94 -7.41
CA ASN A 114 9.34 5.48 -8.30
C ASN A 114 9.86 5.56 -9.75
N PRO A 115 10.00 4.43 -10.45
CA PRO A 115 10.54 4.43 -11.79
C PRO A 115 9.57 5.22 -12.68
N MET A 116 10.06 6.34 -13.21
CA MET A 116 9.32 7.13 -14.21
C MET A 116 9.00 6.29 -15.46
N GLN A 117 9.75 5.20 -15.65
CA GLN A 117 9.69 4.34 -16.80
C GLN A 117 10.13 2.91 -16.45
N LEU A 118 9.47 1.90 -17.04
CA LEU A 118 9.80 0.48 -16.87
C LEU A 118 9.85 -0.21 -18.24
N PRO A 119 10.77 -1.15 -18.47
CA PRO A 119 10.76 -1.96 -19.68
C PRO A 119 9.61 -2.96 -19.61
N CYS A 120 8.79 -3.01 -20.66
CA CYS A 120 7.77 -4.04 -20.82
C CYS A 120 8.44 -5.43 -20.84
N PRO A 121 8.02 -6.38 -20.00
CA PRO A 121 8.63 -7.70 -19.96
C PRO A 121 8.45 -8.48 -21.27
N VAL A 122 7.38 -8.16 -22.03
CA VAL A 122 7.01 -8.80 -23.29
C VAL A 122 7.80 -8.23 -24.47
N CYS A 123 7.58 -6.97 -24.82
CA CYS A 123 8.16 -6.37 -26.03
C CYS A 123 9.44 -5.53 -25.77
N LYS A 124 9.90 -5.45 -24.51
CA LYS A 124 11.08 -4.68 -24.06
C LYS A 124 11.01 -3.17 -24.28
N GLN A 125 9.90 -2.63 -24.81
CA GLN A 125 9.70 -1.18 -24.93
C GLN A 125 9.62 -0.51 -23.55
N VAL A 126 10.18 0.68 -23.46
CA VAL A 126 10.16 1.48 -22.23
C VAL A 126 8.80 2.17 -22.10
N VAL A 127 8.05 1.82 -21.06
CA VAL A 127 6.70 2.33 -20.77
C VAL A 127 6.79 3.41 -19.71
N LYS A 128 6.18 4.57 -19.96
CA LYS A 128 6.11 5.68 -18.99
C LYS A 128 4.96 5.51 -18.02
N ARG A 129 5.18 5.97 -16.79
CA ARG A 129 4.20 6.04 -15.72
C ARG A 129 3.01 6.93 -16.09
N ARG A 130 1.79 6.48 -15.79
CA ARG A 130 0.57 7.29 -15.78
C ARG A 130 0.04 7.37 -14.34
N GLU A 131 -0.31 8.58 -13.92
CA GLU A 131 -0.98 8.81 -12.64
C GLU A 131 -2.49 8.79 -12.88
N THR A 132 -3.25 8.12 -12.01
CA THR A 132 -4.70 8.33 -11.96
C THR A 132 -4.96 9.78 -11.51
N PRO A 133 -5.87 10.52 -12.18
CA PRO A 133 -6.31 11.83 -11.69
C PRO A 133 -6.97 11.74 -10.31
#